data_AF-A0A842SGM1-F1
#
_entry.id   AF-A0A842SGM1-F1
#
_cell.length_a   1.000
_cell.length_b   1.000
_cell.length_c   1.000
_cell.angle_alpha   90.00
_cell.angle_beta   90.00
_cell.angle_gamma   90.00
#
_symmetry.space_group_name_H-M   'P 1'
#
loop_
_entity.id
_entity.type
_entity.pdbx_description
1 polymer ?
#
loop_
_entity_poly.entity_id
_entity_poly.type
_entity_poly.pdbx_seq_one_letter_code
_entity_poly.pdbx_strand_id
1 'polypeptide(L)' 'IEGVSEVYSVAGRFDLVTIIRVKDNEGLAEVVTNHMLKIKGIKSSETLIAFRVFSKYDLERVFSIGLEEK' A
#
# COMPACT_ATOMS: atom_id res chain seq x y z
N ILE A 1 8.32 10.57 6.54
CA ILE A 1 9.26 9.49 6.15
C ILE A 1 9.36 9.56 4.65
N GLU A 2 10.57 9.72 4.11
CA GLU A 2 10.77 9.76 2.66
C GLU A 2 10.27 8.47 2.01
N GLY A 3 9.73 8.53 0.79
CA GLY A 3 9.16 7.36 0.10
C GLY A 3 7.73 6.97 0.50
N VAL A 4 7.16 7.57 1.55
CA VAL A 4 5.71 7.45 1.85
C VAL A 4 4.95 8.49 1.04
N SER A 5 4.08 8.05 0.12
CA SER A 5 3.27 8.95 -0.72
C SER A 5 1.93 9.31 -0.09
N GLU A 6 1.25 8.35 0.52
CA GLU A 6 -0.05 8.55 1.14
C GLU A 6 -0.17 7.75 2.45
N VAL A 7 -0.99 8.25 3.38
CA VAL A 7 -1.35 7.56 4.62
C VAL A 7 -2.85 7.73 4.84
N TYR A 8 -3.52 6.62 5.15
CA TYR A 8 -4.95 6.58 5.39
C TYR A 8 -5.23 5.95 6.75
N SER A 9 -6.18 6.51 7.49
CA SER A 9 -6.84 5.80 8.59
C SER A 9 -7.95 4.93 8.02
N VAL A 10 -7.99 3.67 8.41
CA VAL A 10 -8.97 2.71 7.89
C VAL A 10 -9.70 2.03 9.03
N ALA A 11 -10.97 1.69 8.79
CA ALA A 11 -11.68 0.76 9.66
C ALA A 11 -11.25 -0.67 9.30
N GLY A 12 -10.86 -1.47 10.28
CA GLY A 12 -10.51 -2.87 10.05
C GLY A 12 -9.47 -3.41 11.01
N ARG A 13 -8.71 -4.41 10.55
CA ARG A 13 -7.66 -5.10 11.34
C ARG A 13 -6.47 -4.19 11.67
N PHE A 14 -6.23 -3.16 10.86
CA PHE A 14 -5.14 -2.22 11.02
C PHE A 14 -5.71 -0.81 11.17
N ASP A 15 -5.04 0.03 11.96
CA ASP A 15 -5.45 1.44 12.17
C ASP A 15 -5.05 2.34 11.00
N LEU A 16 -3.95 1.99 10.31
CA LEU A 16 -3.33 2.78 9.26
C LEU A 16 -2.95 1.92 8.06
N VAL A 17 -3.11 2.49 6.87
CA VAL A 17 -2.57 1.97 5.61
C VAL A 17 -1.72 3.05 4.97
N THR A 18 -0.49 2.70 4.62
CA THR A 18 0.48 3.59 3.98
C THR A 18 0.80 3.10 2.59
N ILE A 19 0.87 4.01 1.63
CA ILE A 19 1.36 3.73 0.29
C ILE A 19 2.82 4.19 0.21
N ILE A 20 3.71 3.25 -0.14
CA ILE A 20 5.14 3.47 -0.25
C ILE A 20 5.52 3.43 -1.73
N ARG A 21 6.25 4.44 -2.21
CA ARG A 21 6.80 4.52 -3.56
C ARG A 21 8.30 4.75 -3.47
N VAL A 22 9.05 3.73 -3.85
CA VAL A 22 10.51 3.71 -3.84
C VAL A 22 11.02 3.18 -5.17
N LYS A 23 12.27 3.51 -5.51
CA LYS A 23 12.87 3.11 -6.79
C LYS A 23 13.26 1.63 -6.82
N ASP A 24 13.62 1.08 -5.67
CA ASP A 24 14.19 -0.25 -5.52
C ASP A 24 13.91 -0.84 -4.12
N ASN A 25 14.36 -2.09 -3.93
CA ASN A 25 14.19 -2.82 -2.68
C ASN A 25 15.00 -2.24 -1.52
N GLU A 26 16.14 -1.58 -1.81
CA GLU A 26 16.94 -0.92 -0.78
C GLU A 26 16.17 0.26 -0.20
N GLY A 27 15.51 1.05 -1.06
CA GLY A 27 14.59 2.09 -0.64
C GLY A 27 13.44 1.55 0.21
N LEU A 28 12.88 0.38 -0.13
CA LEU A 28 11.82 -0.22 0.68
C LEU A 28 12.34 -0.60 2.08
N ALA A 29 13.53 -1.20 2.15
CA ALA A 29 14.17 -1.56 3.41
C ALA A 29 14.48 -0.32 4.27
N GLU A 30 14.90 0.77 3.65
CA GLU A 30 15.14 2.04 4.35
C GLU A 30 13.84 2.56 4.98
N VAL A 31 12.76 2.63 4.20
CA VAL A 31 11.47 3.13 4.69
C VAL A 31 10.88 2.24 5.77
N VAL A 32 10.80 0.93 5.54
CA VAL A 32 10.10 0.03 6.46
C VAL A 32 10.96 -0.32 7.66
N THR A 33 12.14 -0.91 7.42
CA THR A 33 12.98 -1.48 8.47
C THR A 33 13.72 -0.39 9.23
N ASN A 34 14.32 0.57 8.52
CA ASN A 34 15.15 1.58 9.16
C ASN A 34 14.37 2.75 9.74
N HIS A 35 13.15 3.02 9.24
CA HIS A 35 12.29 4.07 9.77
C HIS A 35 11.01 3.55 10.44
N MET A 36 10.09 2.92 9.71
CA MET A 36 8.75 2.61 10.22
C MET A 36 8.77 1.72 11.46
N LEU A 37 9.52 0.63 11.47
CA LEU A 37 9.57 -0.30 12.61
C LEU A 37 10.13 0.34 13.89
N LYS A 38 10.83 1.47 13.79
CA LYS A 38 11.38 2.20 14.94
C LYS A 38 10.41 3.23 15.51
N ILE A 39 9.27 3.48 14.85
CA ILE A 39 8.28 4.43 15.33
C ILE A 39 7.61 3.88 16.60
N LYS A 40 7.76 4.61 17.70
CA LYS A 40 7.07 4.30 18.94
C LYS A 40 5.55 4.31 18.72
N GLY A 41 4.90 3.18 19.02
CA GLY A 41 3.44 3.01 18.90
C GLY A 41 3.03 2.06 17.78
N ILE A 42 3.90 1.78 16.81
CA ILE A 42 3.66 0.69 15.86
C ILE A 42 3.84 -0.65 16.58
N LYS A 43 2.74 -1.37 16.78
CA LYS A 43 2.73 -2.69 17.42
C LYS A 43 3.06 -3.82 16.44
N SER A 44 2.62 -3.66 15.20
CA SER A 44 2.85 -4.60 14.11
C SER A 44 2.68 -3.87 12.77
N SER A 45 3.28 -4.42 11.73
CA SER A 45 3.14 -3.94 10.36
C SER A 45 3.09 -5.12 9.40
N GLU A 46 2.32 -5.00 8.32
CA GLU A 46 2.26 -5.96 7.23
C GLU A 46 2.57 -5.20 5.93
N THR A 47 3.57 -5.66 5.16
CA THR A 47 3.97 -5.00 3.91
C THR A 47 3.43 -5.79 2.73
N LEU A 48 2.49 -5.19 1.98
CA LEU A 48 1.90 -5.77 0.79
C LEU A 48 2.64 -5.24 -0.45
N ILE A 49 3.55 -6.04 -1.01
CA ILE A 49 4.32 -5.65 -2.19
C ILE A 49 3.45 -5.86 -3.44
N ALA A 50 3.18 -4.78 -4.17
CA ALA A 50 2.43 -4.84 -5.42
C ALA A 50 3.31 -5.41 -6.55
N PHE A 51 2.92 -6.57 -7.10
CA PHE A 51 3.60 -7.17 -8.26
C PHE A 51 3.13 -6.59 -9.60
N ARG A 52 1.91 -6.05 -9.63
CA ARG A 52 1.31 -5.43 -10.81
C ARG A 52 0.43 -4.28 -10.38
N VAL A 53 0.53 -3.17 -11.11
CA VAL A 53 -0.34 -2.01 -10.92
C VAL A 53 -1.28 -1.96 -12.10
N PHE A 54 -2.58 -1.92 -11.82
CA PHE A 54 -3.60 -1.69 -12.82
C PHE A 54 -3.95 -0.21 -12.82
N SER A 55 -4.00 0.41 -14.00
CA SER A 55 -4.41 1.81 -14.10
C SER A 55 -5.89 1.95 -13.73
N LYS A 56 -6.33 3.16 -13.35
CA LYS A 56 -7.76 3.42 -13.09
C LYS A 56 -8.65 2.98 -14.24
N TYR A 57 -8.19 3.19 -15.48
CA TYR A 57 -8.89 2.78 -16.69
C TYR A 57 -8.98 1.25 -16.84
N ASP A 58 -7.94 0.52 -16.42
CA ASP A 58 -7.99 -0.95 -16.39
C ASP A 58 -8.91 -1.46 -15.28
N LEU A 59 -8.94 -0.79 -14.12
CA LEU A 59 -9.84 -1.14 -13.04
C LEU A 59 -11.31 -1.00 -13.45
N GLU A 60 -11.71 0.13 -14.05
CA GLU A 60 -13.09 0.34 -14.50
C GLU A 60 -13.56 -0.78 -15.43
N ARG A 61 -12.69 -1.22 -16.34
CA ARG A 61 -13.01 -2.35 -17.23
C ARG A 61 -13.16 -3.67 -16.46
N VAL A 62 -12.25 -4.00 -15.54
CA VAL A 62 -12.34 -5.26 -14.77
C VAL A 62 -13.61 -5.31 -13.90
N PHE A 63 -14.02 -4.20 -13.30
CA PHE A 63 -15.27 -4.13 -12.54
C PHE A 63 -16.52 -4.12 -13.42
N SER A 64 -16.41 -3.66 -14.67
CA SER A 64 -17.54 -3.64 -15.63
C SER A 64 -17.88 -5.02 -16.19
N ILE A 65 -16.90 -5.93 -16.31
CA ILE A 65 -17.09 -7.27 -16.88
C ILE A 65 -18.00 -8.16 -15.99
N GLY A 66 -18.22 -7.79 -14.73
CA GLY A 66 -19.09 -8.53 -13.81
C GLY A 66 -20.57 -8.09 -13.78
N LEU A 67 -20.98 -7.09 -14.58
CA LEU A 67 -22.34 -6.52 -14.55
C LEU A 67 -23.23 -6.92 -15.75
N GLU A 68 -22.74 -7.72 -16.69
CA GLU A 68 -23.46 -8.11 -17.91
C GLU A 68 -24.12 -9.52 -17.87
N GLU A 69 -24.46 -10.02 -16.68
CA GLU A 69 -25.40 -11.17 -16.59
C GLU A 69 -26.70 -10.72 -15.94
N LYS A 70 -27.64 -10.27 -16.78
CA LYS A 70 -29.06 -10.30 -16.48
C LYS A 70 -29.89 -10.63 -17.70
#